data_AF-A0A6J7NJE0-F1
#
_entry.id   AF-A0A6J7NJE0-F1
#
_cell.length_a   1.000
_cell.length_b   1.000
_cell.length_c   1.000
_cell.angle_alpha   90.00
_cell.angle_beta   90.00
_cell.angle_gamma   90.00
#
_symmetry.space_group_name_H-M   'P 1'
#
loop_
_entity.id
_entity.type
_entity.pdbx_description
1 polymer ?
#
loop_
_entity_poly.entity_id
_entity_poly.type
_entity_poly.pdbx_seq_one_letter_code
_entity_poly.pdbx_strand_id
1 'polypeptide(L)'
;MVKSLGAEVVVLDAQRHDQLVAIVSHLPHLTAATLMGLASQQSQEHVAVLRLAAGGFRDMTRVASGHPAIWIDICKENRVAITGALDLLIDGLTSMREVVSQQNESELMVRLQDARVARSNIPGRVRDLLDVVEVRVPIPDRSGAAAEIFAIAAELGVNTANFEVVHSVEGDRGVLVLVIDEGSKDIFRGGLIARGFRPSVSRIS
;
A
#
# COMPACT_ATOMS: atom_id res chain seq x y z
N MET A 1 -30.04 1.05 -2.71
CA MET A 1 -29.64 0.15 -3.81
C MET A 1 -28.15 -0.18 -3.77
N VAL A 2 -27.22 0.79 -3.66
CA VAL A 2 -25.78 0.48 -3.56
C VAL A 2 -25.33 0.07 -2.14
N LYS A 3 -25.91 0.67 -1.09
CA LYS A 3 -25.65 0.27 0.32
C LYS A 3 -26.02 -1.19 0.60
N SER A 4 -27.04 -1.74 -0.06
CA SER A 4 -27.43 -3.16 0.06
C SER A 4 -26.43 -4.11 -0.59
N LEU A 5 -25.48 -3.60 -1.38
CA LEU A 5 -24.33 -4.34 -1.90
C LEU A 5 -23.10 -4.22 -0.98
N GLY A 6 -23.25 -3.63 0.21
CA GLY A 6 -22.16 -3.45 1.19
C GLY A 6 -21.25 -2.25 0.91
N ALA A 7 -21.60 -1.39 -0.04
CA ALA A 7 -20.84 -0.17 -0.36
C ALA A 7 -21.01 0.90 0.73
N GLU A 8 -19.90 1.50 1.12
CA GLU A 8 -19.87 2.72 1.92
C GLU A 8 -20.07 3.92 0.99
N VAL A 9 -21.02 4.80 1.33
CA VAL A 9 -21.40 5.92 0.46
C VAL A 9 -20.90 7.20 1.07
N VAL A 10 -20.01 7.89 0.36
CA VAL A 10 -19.52 9.23 0.69
C VAL A 10 -20.21 10.23 -0.25
N VAL A 11 -20.76 11.30 0.31
CA VAL A 11 -21.41 12.38 -0.46
C VAL A 11 -20.43 13.54 -0.58
N LEU A 12 -20.14 13.95 -1.81
CA LEU A 12 -19.23 15.04 -2.16
C LEU A 12 -19.84 15.88 -3.26
N ASP A 13 -19.46 17.15 -3.35
CA ASP A 13 -19.70 17.93 -4.55
C ASP A 13 -18.85 17.39 -5.72
N ALA A 14 -19.34 17.56 -6.95
CA ALA A 14 -18.73 16.98 -8.13
C ALA A 14 -17.29 17.48 -8.36
N GLN A 15 -17.05 18.78 -8.16
CA GLN A 15 -15.73 19.36 -8.34
C GLN A 15 -14.72 18.81 -7.32
N ARG A 16 -15.13 18.67 -6.06
CA ARG A 16 -14.31 18.08 -5.02
C ARG A 16 -14.04 16.61 -5.25
N HIS A 17 -15.04 15.85 -5.69
CA HIS A 17 -14.85 14.47 -6.13
C HIS A 17 -13.75 14.38 -7.20
N ASP A 18 -13.84 15.20 -8.25
CA ASP A 18 -12.90 15.17 -9.36
C ASP A 18 -11.47 15.54 -8.93
N GLN A 19 -11.31 16.53 -8.04
CA GLN A 19 -10.03 16.87 -7.44
C GLN A 19 -9.43 15.72 -6.62
N LEU A 20 -10.25 15.08 -5.78
CA LEU A 20 -9.78 13.99 -4.92
C LEU A 20 -9.41 12.76 -5.75
N VAL A 21 -10.25 12.36 -6.71
CA VAL A 21 -10.00 11.22 -7.59
C VAL A 21 -8.81 11.47 -8.52
N ALA A 22 -8.56 12.72 -8.93
CA ALA A 22 -7.35 13.08 -9.66
C ALA A 22 -6.08 12.70 -8.87
N ILE A 23 -6.05 12.99 -7.56
CA ILE A 23 -4.90 12.67 -6.69
C ILE A 23 -4.79 11.19 -6.38
N VAL A 24 -5.89 10.52 -6.00
CA VAL A 24 -5.84 9.14 -5.47
C VAL A 24 -6.03 8.04 -6.52
N SER A 25 -6.41 8.39 -7.75
CA SER A 25 -6.67 7.41 -8.82
C SER A 25 -6.00 7.77 -10.15
N HIS A 26 -6.23 8.98 -10.67
CA HIS A 26 -5.75 9.32 -12.01
C HIS A 26 -4.24 9.54 -12.06
N LEU A 27 -3.72 10.36 -11.13
CA LEU A 27 -2.30 10.65 -11.02
C LEU A 27 -1.46 9.37 -10.79
N PRO A 28 -1.84 8.42 -9.90
CA PRO A 28 -1.14 7.14 -9.78
C PRO A 28 -1.04 6.36 -11.09
N HIS A 29 -2.12 6.32 -11.89
CA HIS A 29 -2.08 5.60 -13.17
C HIS A 29 -1.12 6.27 -14.17
N LEU A 30 -1.21 7.59 -14.34
CA LEU A 30 -0.33 8.34 -15.26
C LEU A 30 1.14 8.29 -14.82
N THR A 31 1.39 8.33 -13.51
CA THR A 31 2.74 8.17 -12.94
C THR A 31 3.29 6.77 -13.23
N ALA A 32 2.48 5.73 -13.02
CA ALA A 32 2.86 4.35 -13.33
C ALA A 32 3.16 4.15 -14.82
N ALA A 33 2.32 4.70 -15.70
CA ALA A 33 2.53 4.65 -17.15
C ALA A 33 3.82 5.38 -17.57
N THR A 34 4.06 6.55 -16.99
CA THR A 34 5.28 7.34 -17.24
C THR A 34 6.54 6.60 -16.78
N LEU A 35 6.51 6.05 -15.56
CA LEU A 35 7.61 5.27 -14.99
C LEU A 35 7.94 4.02 -15.82
N MET A 36 6.91 3.28 -16.26
CA MET A 36 7.08 2.14 -17.15
C MET A 36 7.65 2.56 -18.52
N GLY A 37 7.19 3.69 -19.06
CA GLY A 37 7.73 4.27 -20.29
C GLY A 37 9.22 4.56 -20.20
N LEU A 38 9.67 5.19 -19.11
CA LEU A 38 11.09 5.47 -18.85
C LEU A 38 11.93 4.18 -18.79
N ALA A 39 11.46 3.18 -18.03
CA ALA A 39 12.15 1.89 -17.95
C ALA A 39 12.22 1.17 -19.30
N SER A 40 11.14 1.23 -20.09
CA SER A 40 11.10 0.66 -21.44
C SER A 40 12.10 1.33 -22.38
N GLN A 41 12.20 2.67 -22.34
CA GLN A 41 13.16 3.42 -23.15
C GLN A 41 14.60 3.04 -22.79
N GLN A 42 14.94 3.07 -21.49
CA GLN A 42 16.27 2.71 -21.01
C GLN A 42 16.65 1.24 -21.29
N SER A 43 15.67 0.35 -21.37
CA SER A 43 15.91 -1.06 -21.70
C SER A 43 16.42 -1.30 -23.11
N GLN A 44 16.21 -0.35 -24.03
CA GLN A 44 16.74 -0.42 -25.40
C GLN A 44 18.27 -0.33 -25.40
N GLU A 45 18.83 0.44 -24.48
CA GLU A 45 20.28 0.59 -24.28
C GLU A 45 20.81 -0.48 -23.31
N HIS A 46 20.02 -0.84 -22.30
CA HIS A 46 20.42 -1.75 -21.23
C HIS A 46 19.32 -2.75 -20.86
N VAL A 47 19.36 -3.95 -21.46
CA VAL A 47 18.42 -5.06 -21.19
C VAL A 47 18.32 -5.42 -19.70
N ALA A 48 19.35 -5.13 -18.91
CA ALA A 48 19.35 -5.35 -17.46
C ALA A 48 18.25 -4.57 -16.73
N VAL A 49 17.82 -3.40 -17.23
CA VAL A 49 16.79 -2.55 -16.58
C VAL A 49 15.51 -3.33 -16.30
N LEU A 50 14.98 -4.04 -17.30
CA LEU A 50 13.76 -4.83 -17.14
C LEU A 50 13.98 -6.13 -16.34
N ARG A 51 15.21 -6.65 -16.33
CA ARG A 51 15.56 -7.82 -15.50
C ARG A 51 15.64 -7.45 -14.01
N LEU A 52 16.11 -6.25 -13.70
CA LEU A 52 16.22 -5.70 -12.36
C LEU A 52 14.91 -5.08 -11.86
N ALA A 53 13.95 -4.82 -12.76
CA ALA A 53 12.59 -4.38 -12.45
C ALA A 53 11.75 -5.48 -11.76
N ALA A 54 12.17 -5.87 -10.56
CA ALA A 54 11.52 -6.88 -9.72
C ALA A 54 10.69 -6.23 -8.59
N GLY A 55 9.78 -7.02 -8.00
CA GLY A 55 9.01 -6.67 -6.80
C GLY A 55 8.35 -5.30 -6.84
N GLY A 56 8.92 -4.34 -6.11
CA GLY A 56 8.37 -2.99 -5.95
C GLY A 56 8.15 -2.23 -7.26
N PHE A 57 8.99 -2.43 -8.28
CA PHE A 57 8.74 -1.80 -9.59
C PHE A 57 7.47 -2.37 -10.25
N ARG A 58 7.28 -3.70 -10.23
CA ARG A 58 6.09 -4.35 -10.78
C ARG A 58 4.83 -3.91 -10.02
N ASP A 59 4.92 -3.77 -8.70
CA ASP A 59 3.78 -3.37 -7.88
C ASP A 59 3.37 -1.92 -8.16
N MET A 60 4.34 -1.00 -8.23
CA MET A 60 4.09 0.40 -8.57
C MET A 60 3.54 0.57 -9.99
N THR A 61 4.04 -0.21 -10.94
CA THR A 61 3.62 -0.12 -12.36
C THR A 61 2.44 -1.00 -12.71
N ARG A 62 1.92 -1.82 -11.79
CA ARG A 62 0.79 -2.75 -12.04
C ARG A 62 -0.41 -2.05 -12.67
N VAL A 63 -0.75 -0.85 -12.19
CA VAL A 63 -1.91 -0.10 -12.68
C VAL A 63 -1.75 0.41 -14.12
N ALA A 64 -0.52 0.53 -14.64
CA ALA A 64 -0.26 0.94 -16.02
C ALA A 64 -0.75 -0.07 -17.07
N SER A 65 -1.10 -1.30 -16.65
CA SER A 65 -1.71 -2.32 -17.51
C SER A 65 -3.20 -2.08 -17.82
N GLY A 66 -3.78 -0.98 -17.32
CA GLY A 66 -5.17 -0.60 -17.60
C GLY A 66 -5.44 -0.36 -19.09
N HIS A 67 -6.69 -0.57 -19.53
CA HIS A 67 -7.06 -0.42 -20.94
C HIS A 67 -6.94 1.05 -21.40
N PRO A 68 -6.09 1.38 -22.40
CA PRO A 68 -5.78 2.78 -22.73
C PRO A 68 -6.98 3.63 -23.13
N ALA A 69 -7.99 3.05 -23.81
CA ALA A 69 -9.14 3.81 -24.29
C ALA A 69 -9.92 4.49 -23.16
N ILE A 70 -10.06 3.83 -22.01
CA ILE A 70 -10.77 4.39 -20.84
C ILE A 70 -10.00 5.60 -20.27
N TRP A 71 -8.67 5.52 -20.28
CA TRP A 71 -7.82 6.57 -19.71
C TRP A 71 -7.79 7.84 -20.55
N ILE A 72 -8.00 7.73 -21.87
CA ILE A 72 -8.16 8.89 -22.75
C ILE A 72 -9.38 9.70 -22.34
N ASP A 73 -10.52 9.03 -22.16
CA ASP A 73 -11.77 9.70 -21.77
C ASP A 73 -11.67 10.28 -20.35
N ILE A 74 -11.08 9.56 -19.39
CA ILE A 74 -10.82 10.07 -18.03
C ILE A 74 -9.96 11.34 -18.07
N CYS A 75 -8.89 11.34 -18.85
CA CYS A 75 -7.98 12.49 -18.95
C CYS A 75 -8.66 13.69 -19.63
N LYS A 76 -9.55 13.45 -20.58
CA LYS A 76 -10.32 14.50 -21.24
C LYS A 76 -11.32 15.14 -20.28
N GLU A 77 -12.06 14.32 -19.54
CA GLU A 77 -13.18 14.81 -18.72
C GLU A 77 -12.71 15.44 -17.41
N ASN A 78 -11.63 14.94 -16.81
CA ASN A 78 -11.06 15.50 -15.58
C ASN A 78 -9.72 16.24 -15.81
N ARG A 79 -9.54 16.81 -17.01
CA ARG A 79 -8.28 17.42 -17.46
C ARG A 79 -7.70 18.42 -16.45
N VAL A 80 -8.53 19.35 -15.96
CA VAL A 80 -8.06 20.46 -15.11
C VAL A 80 -7.52 19.96 -13.77
N ALA A 81 -8.23 19.04 -13.11
CA ALA A 81 -7.74 18.51 -11.84
C ALA A 81 -6.53 17.60 -12.03
N ILE A 82 -6.48 16.83 -13.13
CA ILE A 82 -5.34 15.98 -13.47
C ILE A 82 -4.09 16.81 -13.73
N THR A 83 -4.18 17.90 -14.50
CA THR A 83 -3.00 18.76 -14.75
C THR A 83 -2.51 19.41 -13.46
N GLY A 84 -3.41 19.90 -12.61
CA GLY A 84 -3.00 20.44 -11.31
C GLY A 84 -2.36 19.38 -10.39
N ALA A 85 -2.86 18.14 -10.41
CA ALA A 85 -2.27 17.03 -9.68
C ALA A 85 -0.87 16.64 -10.22
N LEU A 86 -0.67 16.71 -11.54
CA LEU A 86 0.63 16.50 -12.17
C LEU A 86 1.63 17.60 -11.78
N ASP A 87 1.20 18.86 -11.77
CA ASP A 87 2.05 19.99 -11.36
C ASP A 87 2.54 19.80 -9.92
N LEU A 88 1.63 19.43 -9.00
CA LEU A 88 2.00 19.12 -7.60
C LEU A 88 3.03 17.98 -7.50
N LEU A 89 2.88 16.93 -8.31
CA LEU A 89 3.84 15.83 -8.34
C LEU A 89 5.20 16.27 -8.90
N ILE A 90 5.21 17.07 -9.96
CA ILE A 90 6.42 17.61 -10.58
C ILE A 90 7.18 18.48 -9.58
N ASP A 91 6.49 19.36 -8.86
CA ASP A 91 7.09 20.20 -7.82
C ASP A 91 7.67 19.35 -6.69
N GLY A 92 6.93 18.32 -6.24
CA GLY A 92 7.40 17.37 -5.23
C GLY A 92 8.64 16.59 -5.67
N LEU A 93 8.68 16.11 -6.92
CA LEU A 93 9.82 15.40 -7.49
C LEU A 93 11.03 16.31 -7.70
N THR A 94 10.81 17.56 -8.11
CA THR A 94 11.86 18.59 -8.22
C THR A 94 12.49 18.84 -6.85
N SER A 95 11.67 19.03 -5.82
CA SER A 95 12.16 19.23 -4.46
C SER A 95 12.92 18.00 -3.93
N MET A 96 12.40 16.79 -4.17
CA MET A 96 13.10 15.54 -3.77
C MET A 96 14.45 15.40 -4.49
N ARG A 97 14.51 15.72 -5.79
CA ARG A 97 15.75 15.74 -6.57
C ARG A 97 16.78 16.67 -5.93
N GLU A 98 16.38 17.86 -5.50
CA GLU A 98 17.28 18.81 -4.84
C GLU A 98 17.85 18.24 -3.54
N VAL A 99 16.99 17.70 -2.67
CA VAL A 99 17.40 17.05 -1.40
C VAL A 99 18.44 15.95 -1.65
N VAL A 100 18.19 15.08 -2.63
CA VAL A 100 19.13 14.01 -3.00
C VAL A 100 20.43 14.58 -3.56
N SER A 101 20.35 15.58 -4.46
CA SER A 101 21.54 16.17 -5.09
C SER A 101 22.44 16.91 -4.11
N GLN A 102 21.87 17.48 -3.05
CA GLN A 102 22.58 18.16 -1.99
C GLN A 102 23.07 17.22 -0.88
N GLN A 103 22.78 15.92 -0.98
CA GLN A 103 23.09 14.91 0.05
C GLN A 103 22.51 15.30 1.42
N ASN A 104 21.33 15.93 1.46
CA ASN A 104 20.69 16.34 2.69
C ASN A 104 19.98 15.16 3.36
N GLU A 105 20.76 14.35 4.08
CA GLU A 105 20.29 13.12 4.74
C GLU A 105 19.16 13.37 5.75
N SER A 106 19.21 14.50 6.46
CA SER A 106 18.21 14.82 7.49
C SER A 106 16.84 15.07 6.86
N GLU A 107 16.77 15.91 5.84
CA GLU A 107 15.53 16.19 5.12
C GLU A 107 15.02 14.94 4.39
N LEU A 108 15.90 14.15 3.79
CA LEU A 108 15.54 12.90 3.14
C LEU A 108 14.89 11.91 4.12
N MET A 109 15.47 11.76 5.31
CA MET A 109 14.95 10.89 6.36
C MET A 109 13.54 11.33 6.80
N VAL A 110 13.33 12.63 7.02
CA VAL A 110 12.03 13.18 7.38
C VAL A 110 10.98 12.82 6.33
N ARG A 111 11.26 13.09 5.04
CA ARG A 111 10.31 12.81 3.95
C ARG A 111 9.97 11.33 3.81
N LEU A 112 10.96 10.45 3.94
CA LEU A 112 10.74 9.00 3.87
C LEU A 112 9.92 8.50 5.06
N GLN A 113 10.17 9.05 6.25
CA GLN A 113 9.41 8.70 7.45
C GLN A 113 7.96 9.21 7.38
N ASP A 114 7.74 10.43 6.90
CA ASP A 114 6.40 10.99 6.69
C ASP A 114 5.61 10.16 5.68
N ALA A 115 6.23 9.77 4.56
CA ALA A 115 5.61 8.88 3.57
C ALA A 115 5.26 7.51 4.17
N ARG A 116 6.14 6.94 5.00
CA ARG A 116 5.90 5.68 5.71
C ARG A 116 4.71 5.79 6.65
N VAL A 117 4.64 6.84 7.47
CA VAL A 117 3.52 7.06 8.41
C VAL A 117 2.22 7.27 7.65
N ALA A 118 2.20 8.12 6.64
CA ALA A 118 1.02 8.35 5.81
C ALA A 118 0.52 7.05 5.16
N ARG A 119 1.43 6.19 4.70
CA ARG A 119 1.08 4.88 4.11
C ARG A 119 0.51 3.89 5.12
N SER A 120 1.02 3.86 6.35
CA SER A 120 0.47 3.03 7.44
C SER A 120 -0.95 3.44 7.82
N ASN A 121 -1.29 4.72 7.61
CA ASN A 121 -2.58 5.29 7.97
C ASN A 121 -3.62 5.21 6.86
N ILE A 122 -3.27 4.63 5.71
CA ILE A 122 -4.27 4.27 4.70
C ILE A 122 -5.13 3.15 5.29
N PRO A 123 -6.44 3.35 5.45
CA PRO A 123 -7.33 2.30 5.93
C PRO A 123 -7.19 1.06 5.05
N GLY A 124 -6.88 -0.09 5.67
CA GLY A 124 -7.27 -1.37 5.07
C GLY A 124 -8.79 -1.36 4.87
N ARG A 125 -9.35 -2.28 4.06
CA ARG A 125 -10.81 -2.49 4.00
C ARG A 125 -11.33 -2.98 5.37
N VAL A 126 -11.43 -2.09 6.34
CA VAL A 126 -11.84 -2.35 7.71
C VAL A 126 -12.82 -1.27 8.08
N ARG A 127 -14.03 -1.69 8.44
CA ARG A 127 -15.22 -0.83 8.53
C ARG A 127 -15.22 0.18 9.67
N ASP A 128 -14.30 0.10 10.62
CA ASP A 128 -14.08 1.11 11.66
C ASP A 128 -12.63 0.96 12.18
N LEU A 129 -11.80 1.99 12.00
CA LEU A 129 -10.36 1.97 12.34
C LEU A 129 -10.05 2.32 13.80
N LEU A 130 -11.06 2.64 14.61
CA LEU A 130 -10.81 3.23 15.93
C LEU A 130 -10.36 2.19 16.99
N ASP A 131 -10.63 0.90 16.77
CA ASP A 131 -10.35 -0.17 17.75
C ASP A 131 -9.64 -1.37 17.09
N VAL A 132 -8.58 -1.13 16.32
CA VAL A 132 -7.80 -2.22 15.69
C VAL A 132 -6.32 -2.20 16.07
N VAL A 133 -5.70 -3.37 16.06
CA VAL A 133 -4.27 -3.57 16.28
C VAL A 133 -3.65 -4.38 15.16
N GLU A 134 -2.36 -4.13 14.92
CA GLU A 134 -1.53 -4.94 14.04
C GLU A 134 -0.84 -6.04 14.85
N VAL A 135 -0.96 -7.29 14.40
CA VAL A 135 -0.28 -8.47 14.94
C VAL A 135 0.66 -9.02 13.89
N ARG A 136 1.97 -8.94 14.14
CA ARG A 136 3.01 -9.44 13.25
C ARG A 136 3.49 -10.79 13.74
N VAL A 137 3.37 -11.80 12.90
CA VAL A 137 3.70 -13.19 13.23
C VAL A 137 4.76 -13.70 12.25
N PRO A 138 6.02 -13.90 12.69
CA PRO A 138 7.01 -14.58 11.87
C PRO A 138 6.50 -15.96 11.47
N ILE A 139 6.51 -16.26 10.17
CA ILE A 139 6.06 -17.54 9.63
C ILE A 139 7.26 -18.50 9.69
N PRO A 140 7.18 -19.59 10.49
CA PRO A 140 8.19 -20.64 10.46
C PRO A 140 8.32 -21.24 9.05
N ASP A 141 9.55 -21.55 8.64
CA ASP A 141 9.83 -22.21 7.36
C ASP A 141 9.47 -23.70 7.42
N ARG A 142 8.16 -23.98 7.41
CA ARG A 142 7.58 -25.32 7.32
C ARG A 142 6.23 -25.26 6.63
N SER A 143 5.88 -26.35 5.96
CA SER A 143 4.57 -26.48 5.31
C SER A 143 3.43 -26.26 6.31
N GLY A 144 2.41 -25.51 5.88
CA GLY A 144 1.20 -25.25 6.66
C GLY A 144 1.32 -24.18 7.76
N ALA A 145 2.50 -23.60 8.00
CA ALA A 145 2.69 -22.65 9.10
C ALA A 145 1.78 -21.41 9.03
N ALA A 146 1.62 -20.82 7.83
CA ALA A 146 0.70 -19.70 7.64
C ALA A 146 -0.76 -20.12 7.84
N ALA A 147 -1.15 -21.31 7.35
CA ALA A 147 -2.49 -21.84 7.51
C ALA A 147 -2.83 -22.07 8.98
N GLU A 148 -1.86 -22.53 9.77
CA GLU A 148 -2.00 -22.71 11.21
C GLU A 148 -2.29 -21.39 11.93
N ILE A 149 -1.64 -20.29 11.56
CA ILE A 149 -1.92 -18.97 12.14
C ILE A 149 -3.38 -18.55 11.88
N PHE A 150 -3.89 -18.77 10.67
CA PHE A 150 -5.29 -18.49 10.35
C PHE A 150 -6.27 -19.45 11.03
N ALA A 151 -5.90 -20.72 11.20
CA ALA A 151 -6.70 -21.69 11.94
C ALA A 151 -6.84 -21.27 13.42
N ILE A 152 -5.76 -20.80 14.04
CA ILE A 152 -5.79 -20.26 15.40
C ILE A 152 -6.74 -19.07 15.50
N ALA A 153 -6.69 -18.15 14.54
CA ALA A 153 -7.60 -17.01 14.51
C ALA A 153 -9.07 -17.48 14.46
N ALA A 154 -9.37 -18.44 13.57
CA ALA A 154 -10.71 -18.99 13.42
C ALA A 154 -11.21 -19.73 14.68
N GLU A 155 -10.36 -20.57 15.29
CA GLU A 155 -10.68 -21.30 16.53
C GLU A 155 -10.99 -20.35 17.70
N LEU A 156 -10.30 -19.21 17.75
CA LEU A 156 -10.47 -18.21 18.81
C LEU A 156 -11.54 -17.16 18.49
N GLY A 157 -12.22 -17.29 17.35
CA GLY A 157 -13.24 -16.33 16.92
C GLY A 157 -12.69 -14.94 16.58
N VAL A 158 -11.40 -14.85 16.24
CA VAL A 158 -10.72 -13.59 15.94
C VAL A 158 -10.95 -13.24 14.46
N ASN A 159 -11.66 -12.14 14.22
CA ASN A 159 -11.86 -11.64 12.87
C ASN A 159 -10.61 -10.93 12.34
N THR A 160 -10.13 -11.33 11.17
CA THR A 160 -8.99 -10.72 10.48
C THR A 160 -9.49 -9.70 9.47
N ALA A 161 -9.37 -8.43 9.81
CA ALA A 161 -9.89 -7.34 9.00
C ALA A 161 -9.02 -7.06 7.77
N ASN A 162 -7.71 -7.26 7.90
CA ASN A 162 -6.76 -7.24 6.80
C ASN A 162 -5.60 -8.19 7.08
N PHE A 163 -4.91 -8.65 6.04
CA PHE A 163 -3.67 -9.39 6.19
C PHE A 163 -2.71 -9.14 5.02
N GLU A 164 -1.42 -9.18 5.30
CA GLU A 164 -0.37 -9.13 4.28
C GLU A 164 0.81 -10.02 4.70
N VAL A 165 1.56 -10.52 3.72
CA VAL A 165 2.82 -11.23 3.98
C VAL A 165 3.95 -10.33 3.53
N VAL A 166 4.76 -9.87 4.48
CA VAL A 166 5.95 -9.04 4.21
C VAL A 166 7.21 -9.88 4.32
N HIS A 167 8.19 -9.62 3.46
CA HIS A 167 9.50 -10.26 3.52
C HIS A 167 10.45 -9.36 4.33
N SER A 168 11.18 -9.94 5.28
CA SER A 168 12.21 -9.19 6.00
C SER A 168 13.40 -8.90 5.09
N VAL A 169 13.95 -7.69 5.17
CA VAL A 169 15.16 -7.30 4.43
C VAL A 169 16.40 -8.04 4.96
N GLU A 170 16.35 -8.52 6.20
CA GLU A 170 17.48 -9.16 6.91
C GLU A 170 17.32 -10.67 7.12
N GLY A 171 16.32 -11.33 6.50
CA GLY A 171 16.23 -12.79 6.58
C GLY A 171 15.17 -13.45 5.69
N ASP A 172 15.40 -14.73 5.37
CA ASP A 172 14.57 -15.59 4.50
C ASP A 172 13.19 -15.96 5.08
N ARG A 173 12.70 -15.25 6.10
CA ARG A 173 11.44 -15.57 6.77
C ARG A 173 10.38 -14.51 6.49
N GLY A 174 9.28 -14.95 5.88
CA GLY A 174 8.07 -14.14 5.73
C GLY A 174 7.45 -13.84 7.10
N VAL A 175 6.90 -12.63 7.24
CA VAL A 175 6.12 -12.22 8.42
C VAL A 175 4.70 -12.02 7.96
N LEU A 176 3.76 -12.73 8.58
CA LEU A 176 2.34 -12.49 8.39
C LEU A 176 1.93 -11.32 9.27
N VAL A 177 1.42 -10.26 8.67
CA VAL A 177 0.89 -9.09 9.36
C VAL A 177 -0.63 -9.17 9.30
N LEU A 178 -1.28 -9.15 10.45
CA LEU A 178 -2.73 -9.27 10.60
C LEU A 178 -3.27 -8.03 11.28
N VAL A 179 -4.32 -7.43 10.73
CA VAL A 179 -5.09 -6.37 11.39
C VAL A 179 -6.32 -7.00 12.00
N ILE A 180 -6.46 -6.88 13.32
CA ILE A 180 -7.57 -7.46 14.09
C ILE A 180 -8.16 -6.41 15.04
N ASP A 181 -9.33 -6.71 15.58
CA ASP A 181 -9.96 -5.93 16.66
C ASP A 181 -9.09 -5.87 17.93
N GLU A 182 -8.99 -4.69 18.55
CA GLU A 182 -8.18 -4.45 19.75
C GLU A 182 -8.64 -5.32 20.93
N GLY A 183 -9.94 -5.55 21.08
CA GLY A 183 -10.51 -6.42 22.11
C GLY A 183 -10.07 -7.88 21.96
N SER A 184 -9.68 -8.30 20.76
CA SER A 184 -9.22 -9.66 20.46
C SER A 184 -7.71 -9.86 20.63
N LYS A 185 -6.94 -8.79 20.90
CA LYS A 185 -5.46 -8.82 20.87
C LYS A 185 -4.84 -9.85 21.82
N ASP A 186 -5.33 -9.91 23.06
CA ASP A 186 -4.71 -10.70 24.11
C ASP A 186 -5.02 -12.19 23.93
N ILE A 187 -6.26 -12.51 23.54
CA ILE A 187 -6.68 -13.87 23.20
C ILE A 187 -5.89 -14.39 22.01
N PHE A 188 -5.78 -13.61 20.94
CA PHE A 188 -5.07 -14.04 19.74
C PHE A 188 -3.57 -14.21 19.99
N ARG A 189 -2.94 -13.21 20.63
CA ARG A 189 -1.53 -13.27 21.02
C ARG A 189 -1.24 -14.49 21.91
N GLY A 190 -2.08 -14.74 22.90
CA GLY A 190 -1.96 -15.90 23.79
C GLY A 190 -2.05 -17.22 23.03
N GLY A 191 -3.04 -17.35 22.14
CA GLY A 191 -3.24 -18.55 21.33
C GLY A 191 -2.09 -18.86 20.37
N LEU A 192 -1.48 -17.83 19.80
CA LEU A 192 -0.29 -17.93 18.95
C LEU A 192 0.94 -18.38 19.77
N ILE A 193 1.18 -17.77 20.93
CA ILE A 193 2.30 -18.14 21.82
C ILE A 193 2.15 -19.58 22.31
N ALA A 194 0.94 -20.01 22.68
CA ALA A 194 0.66 -21.37 23.11
C ALA A 194 0.99 -22.43 22.04
N ARG A 195 1.01 -22.05 20.77
CA ARG A 195 1.37 -22.90 19.62
C ARG A 195 2.78 -22.63 19.08
N GLY A 196 3.61 -21.92 19.84
CA GLY A 196 5.03 -21.74 19.53
C GLY A 196 5.34 -20.61 18.56
N PHE A 197 4.36 -19.79 18.18
CA PHE A 197 4.62 -18.57 17.40
C PHE A 197 5.13 -17.44 18.30
N ARG A 198 5.79 -16.45 17.69
CA ARG A 198 6.35 -15.28 18.39
C ARG A 198 5.74 -13.98 17.85
N PRO A 199 4.47 -13.70 18.16
CA PRO A 199 3.80 -12.49 17.67
C PRO A 199 4.32 -11.22 18.36
N SER A 200 4.39 -10.12 17.62
CA SER A 200 4.43 -8.77 18.18
C SER A 200 3.11 -8.04 17.87
N VAL A 201 2.69 -7.15 18.77
CA VAL A 201 1.44 -6.39 18.65
C VAL A 201 1.76 -4.91 18.73
N SER A 202 1.23 -4.12 17.80
CA SER A 202 1.34 -2.66 17.77
C SER A 202 0.00 -2.02 17.45
N ARG A 203 -0.29 -0.87 18.07
CA ARG A 203 -1.43 -0.05 17.64
C ARG A 203 -1.13 0.58 16.27
N ILE A 204 -2.15 0.68 15.44
CA ILE A 204 -2.09 1.43 14.18
C ILE A 204 -2.31 2.90 14.56
N SER A 205 -1.29 3.75 14.39
CA SER A 205 -1.27 5.16 14.85
C SER A 205 -1.41 6.14 13.70
#